data_AF-A0A7S0UH37-F1
#
_entry.id   AF-A0A7S0UH37-F1
#
_cell.length_a   1.000
_cell.length_b   1.000
_cell.length_c   1.000
_cell.angle_alpha   90.00
_cell.angle_beta   90.00
_cell.angle_gamma   90.00
#
_symmetry.space_group_name_H-M   'P 1'
#
loop_
_entity.id
_entity.type
_entity.pdbx_description
1 polymer ?
#
loop_
_entity_poly.entity_id
_entity_poly.type
_entity_poly.pdbx_seq_one_letter_code
_entity_poly.pdbx_strand_id
1 'polypeptide(L)'
;ETEDEVKDTEMPSNDEASDEKSDKEGDDNDDASTGSEDSDKKPKEDPEMALLAATVLKEEGNNFFIKEKDFEKASRSYRKGVNRLKNFNKANSGDEQVKALLLTLQTNLSMMCFKLGKHRQSRDVASKALEIDPDHVKARYRRA
;
A
#
# COMPACT_ATOMS: atom_id res chain seq x y z
N GLU A 1 -34.79 20.47 -37.59
CA GLU A 1 -35.55 19.71 -36.58
C GLU A 1 -34.90 18.35 -36.44
N THR A 2 -34.35 18.07 -35.26
CA THR A 2 -33.82 16.76 -34.88
C THR A 2 -34.63 16.33 -33.68
N GLU A 3 -35.51 15.38 -33.89
CA GLU A 3 -36.19 14.59 -32.87
C GLU A 3 -35.27 13.43 -32.41
N ASP A 4 -35.72 12.77 -31.34
CA ASP A 4 -35.18 11.55 -30.69
C ASP A 4 -34.03 11.76 -29.69
N GLU A 5 -34.06 11.24 -28.47
CA GLU A 5 -35.10 10.64 -27.63
C GLU A 5 -34.45 10.55 -26.23
N VAL A 6 -35.26 10.73 -25.19
CA VAL A 6 -34.89 10.67 -23.77
C VAL A 6 -34.48 9.27 -23.32
N LYS A 7 -33.51 9.16 -22.40
CA LYS A 7 -33.60 8.12 -21.37
C LYS A 7 -32.86 8.50 -20.08
N ASP A 8 -33.64 9.01 -19.14
CA ASP A 8 -33.36 8.94 -17.71
C ASP A 8 -33.20 7.48 -17.28
N THR A 9 -32.17 7.21 -16.48
CA THR A 9 -32.23 6.15 -15.47
C THR A 9 -31.47 6.63 -14.25
N GLU A 10 -32.26 6.97 -13.23
CA GLU A 10 -31.85 7.16 -11.85
C GLU A 10 -31.18 5.90 -11.26
N MET A 11 -30.49 6.16 -10.14
CA MET A 11 -29.71 5.25 -9.31
C MET A 11 -30.45 3.97 -8.86
N PRO A 12 -29.71 3.02 -8.29
CA PRO A 12 -29.99 2.82 -6.86
C PRO A 12 -28.75 2.92 -5.98
N SER A 13 -28.83 3.89 -5.07
CA SER A 13 -28.20 3.89 -3.76
C SER A 13 -28.57 2.60 -3.03
N ASN A 14 -27.57 1.73 -2.83
CA ASN A 14 -27.73 0.50 -2.09
C ASN A 14 -27.42 0.77 -0.61
N ASP A 15 -28.41 1.34 0.09
CA ASP A 15 -28.52 1.31 1.54
C ASP A 15 -29.14 -0.04 1.94
N GLU A 16 -28.30 -0.98 2.37
CA GLU A 16 -28.71 -2.14 3.15
C GLU A 16 -27.86 -2.12 4.42
N ALA A 17 -28.49 -1.64 5.49
CA ALA A 17 -28.02 -1.76 6.85
C ALA A 17 -28.09 -3.24 7.27
N SER A 18 -26.99 -3.76 7.82
CA SER A 18 -27.06 -4.88 8.75
C SER A 18 -26.06 -4.66 9.88
N ASP A 19 -26.65 -4.39 11.04
CA ASP A 19 -26.08 -4.54 12.37
C ASP A 19 -25.44 -5.92 12.53
N GLU A 20 -24.15 -5.96 12.89
CA GLU A 20 -23.62 -7.01 13.73
C GLU A 20 -22.57 -6.42 14.68
N LYS A 21 -23.03 -6.06 15.87
CA LYS A 21 -22.19 -6.00 17.07
C LYS A 21 -21.77 -7.43 17.43
N SER A 22 -20.48 -7.70 17.39
CA SER A 22 -19.87 -8.63 18.34
C SER A 22 -18.53 -8.08 18.80
N ASP A 23 -18.55 -7.53 20.01
CA ASP A 23 -17.38 -7.25 20.81
C ASP A 23 -16.71 -8.59 21.13
N LYS A 24 -15.47 -8.77 20.65
CA LYS A 24 -14.55 -9.70 21.28
C LYS A 24 -13.15 -9.10 21.28
N GLU A 25 -12.87 -8.41 22.37
CA GLU A 25 -11.53 -8.07 22.81
C GLU A 25 -10.72 -9.37 22.94
N GLY A 26 -9.71 -9.50 22.08
CA GLY A 26 -8.60 -10.42 22.22
C GLY A 26 -7.33 -9.59 22.23
N ASP A 27 -6.90 -9.22 23.43
CA ASP A 27 -5.55 -8.77 23.73
C ASP A 27 -4.61 -9.97 23.54
N ASP A 28 -4.04 -10.07 22.35
CA ASP A 28 -2.84 -10.85 22.10
C ASP A 28 -1.71 -9.87 21.77
N ASN A 29 -1.18 -9.27 22.85
CA ASN A 29 0.23 -8.91 22.94
C ASN A 29 1.09 -10.14 22.65
N ASP A 30 1.42 -10.34 21.38
CA ASP A 30 2.64 -11.04 20.99
C ASP A 30 3.57 -10.04 20.29
N ASP A 31 4.06 -9.11 21.11
CA ASP A 31 5.37 -8.50 20.98
C ASP A 31 6.43 -9.59 21.14
N ALA A 32 6.57 -10.43 20.12
CA ALA A 32 7.82 -11.11 19.86
C ALA A 32 8.59 -10.27 18.84
N SER A 33 9.12 -9.16 19.33
CA SER A 33 10.35 -8.57 18.83
C SER A 33 11.45 -9.64 18.87
N THR A 34 11.49 -10.50 17.85
CA THR A 34 12.73 -11.16 17.48
C THR A 34 13.52 -10.15 16.67
N GLY A 35 14.19 -9.27 17.43
CA GLY A 35 15.38 -8.59 16.98
C GLY A 35 16.41 -9.62 16.59
N SER A 36 16.31 -10.13 15.36
CA SER A 36 17.47 -10.66 14.67
C SER A 36 18.21 -9.45 14.13
N GLU A 37 19.10 -8.93 14.97
CA GLU A 37 20.32 -8.26 14.53
C GLU A 37 21.13 -9.25 13.69
N ASP A 38 20.66 -9.57 12.48
CA ASP A 38 21.44 -10.37 11.56
C ASP A 38 22.29 -9.42 10.71
N SER A 39 23.57 -9.48 11.02
CA SER A 39 24.66 -8.73 10.42
C SER A 39 24.93 -9.26 9.01
N ASP A 40 23.93 -9.20 8.13
CA ASP A 40 24.09 -9.58 6.75
C ASP A 40 24.62 -8.39 5.96
N LYS A 41 25.92 -8.44 5.71
CA LYS A 41 26.65 -7.64 4.73
C LYS A 41 26.03 -7.90 3.35
N LYS A 42 24.85 -7.33 3.10
CA LYS A 42 24.23 -7.33 1.77
C LYS A 42 25.28 -6.83 0.79
N PRO A 43 25.48 -7.51 -0.35
CA PRO A 43 26.21 -6.92 -1.46
C PRO A 43 25.65 -5.52 -1.67
N LYS A 44 26.52 -4.54 -1.93
CA LYS A 44 26.08 -3.20 -2.34
C LYS A 44 25.26 -3.37 -3.61
N GLU A 45 23.94 -3.57 -3.46
CA GLU A 45 23.01 -3.63 -4.57
C GLU A 45 23.08 -2.26 -5.24
N ASP A 46 23.32 -2.28 -6.54
CA ASP A 46 23.30 -1.11 -7.38
C ASP A 46 21.89 -0.47 -7.34
N PRO A 47 21.76 0.86 -7.12
CA PRO A 47 20.46 1.53 -7.12
C PRO A 47 19.58 1.16 -8.33
N GLU A 48 20.19 0.99 -9.51
CA GLU A 48 19.48 0.61 -10.73
C GLU A 48 18.89 -0.80 -10.65
N MET A 49 19.65 -1.77 -10.17
CA MET A 49 19.17 -3.14 -9.93
C MET A 49 18.07 -3.18 -8.87
N ALA A 50 18.18 -2.35 -7.83
CA ALA A 50 17.15 -2.25 -6.80
C ALA A 50 15.84 -1.66 -7.33
N LEU A 51 15.92 -0.65 -8.21
CA LEU A 51 14.77 -0.06 -8.91
C LEU A 51 14.08 -1.08 -9.81
N LEU A 52 14.84 -1.85 -10.59
CA LEU A 52 14.30 -2.93 -11.43
C LEU A 52 13.59 -3.99 -10.59
N ALA A 53 14.23 -4.49 -9.54
CA ALA A 53 13.64 -5.48 -8.64
C ALA A 53 12.37 -4.96 -7.95
N ALA A 54 12.36 -3.72 -7.51
CA ALA A 54 11.20 -3.09 -6.90
C ALA A 54 10.05 -2.88 -7.90
N THR A 55 10.37 -2.62 -9.17
CA THR A 55 9.38 -2.50 -10.24
C THR A 55 8.71 -3.83 -10.53
N VAL A 56 9.46 -4.92 -10.61
CA VAL A 56 8.91 -6.28 -10.75
C VAL A 56 7.97 -6.61 -9.58
N LEU A 57 8.39 -6.32 -8.34
CA LEU A 57 7.58 -6.56 -7.15
C LEU A 57 6.29 -5.71 -7.13
N LYS A 58 6.32 -4.49 -7.67
CA LYS A 58 5.12 -3.65 -7.87
C LYS A 58 4.15 -4.34 -8.84
N GLU A 59 4.65 -4.85 -9.96
CA GLU A 59 3.83 -5.52 -10.98
C GLU A 59 3.25 -6.83 -10.49
N GLU A 60 4.03 -7.64 -9.77
CA GLU A 60 3.54 -8.84 -9.07
C GLU A 60 2.42 -8.50 -8.09
N GLY A 61 2.62 -7.46 -7.27
CA GLY A 61 1.59 -6.98 -6.34
C GLY A 61 0.31 -6.56 -7.07
N ASN A 62 0.44 -5.86 -8.19
CA ASN A 62 -0.70 -5.47 -9.03
C ASN A 62 -1.41 -6.68 -9.64
N ASN A 63 -0.65 -7.72 -10.03
CA ASN A 63 -1.21 -8.97 -10.55
C ASN A 63 -2.04 -9.69 -9.48
N PHE A 64 -1.51 -9.81 -8.25
CA PHE A 64 -2.25 -10.37 -7.12
C PHE A 64 -3.49 -9.54 -6.77
N PHE A 65 -3.39 -8.21 -6.81
CA PHE A 65 -4.49 -7.31 -6.50
C PHE A 65 -5.62 -7.38 -7.54
N ILE A 66 -5.29 -7.28 -8.83
CA ILE A 66 -6.29 -7.15 -9.91
C ILE A 66 -6.84 -8.51 -10.32
N LYS A 67 -5.97 -9.51 -10.50
CA LYS A 67 -6.38 -10.80 -11.08
C LYS A 67 -6.86 -11.77 -10.01
N GLU A 68 -6.07 -11.96 -8.96
CA GLU A 68 -6.36 -12.95 -7.90
C GLU A 68 -7.23 -12.38 -6.78
N LYS A 69 -7.31 -11.05 -6.66
CA LYS A 69 -7.91 -10.33 -5.50
C LYS A 69 -7.32 -10.78 -4.16
N ASP A 70 -6.08 -11.26 -4.19
CA ASP A 70 -5.35 -11.73 -3.02
C ASP A 70 -4.59 -10.56 -2.39
N PHE A 71 -5.26 -9.88 -1.46
CA PHE A 71 -4.71 -8.70 -0.79
C PHE A 71 -3.52 -9.03 0.11
N GLU A 72 -3.45 -10.26 0.64
CA GLU A 72 -2.31 -10.67 1.46
C GLU A 72 -1.04 -10.79 0.62
N LYS A 73 -1.08 -11.54 -0.48
CA LYS A 73 0.08 -11.68 -1.37
C LYS A 73 0.48 -10.34 -1.97
N ALA A 74 -0.51 -9.54 -2.41
CA ALA A 74 -0.25 -8.20 -2.91
C ALA A 74 0.50 -7.35 -1.86
N SER A 75 0.04 -7.35 -0.60
CA SER A 75 0.70 -6.61 0.49
C SER A 75 2.14 -7.09 0.72
N ARG A 76 2.40 -8.40 0.64
CA ARG A 76 3.75 -8.98 0.80
C ARG A 76 4.68 -8.55 -0.33
N SER A 77 4.23 -8.57 -1.58
CA SER A 77 5.02 -8.12 -2.73
C SER A 77 5.35 -6.63 -2.65
N TYR A 78 4.37 -5.77 -2.34
CA TYR A 78 4.64 -4.35 -2.15
C TYR A 78 5.61 -4.07 -1.00
N ARG A 79 5.47 -4.77 0.13
CA ARG A 79 6.38 -4.65 1.28
C ARG A 79 7.81 -5.06 0.92
N LYS A 80 7.99 -6.12 0.14
CA LYS A 80 9.31 -6.51 -0.38
C LYS A 80 9.89 -5.40 -1.26
N GLY A 81 9.10 -4.79 -2.14
CA GLY A 81 9.53 -3.66 -2.97
C GLY A 81 9.99 -2.46 -2.14
N VAL A 82 9.21 -2.08 -1.12
CA VAL A 82 9.58 -1.02 -0.17
C VAL A 82 10.93 -1.33 0.50
N ASN A 83 11.14 -2.57 0.95
CA ASN A 83 12.39 -2.98 1.59
C ASN A 83 13.61 -2.95 0.67
N ARG A 84 13.43 -3.07 -0.65
CA ARG A 84 14.50 -2.87 -1.63
C ARG A 84 14.90 -1.40 -1.72
N LEU A 85 13.93 -0.49 -1.75
CA LEU A 85 14.18 0.94 -2.00
C LEU A 85 14.46 1.77 -0.75
N LYS A 86 14.04 1.33 0.45
CA LYS A 86 14.17 2.12 1.69
C LYS A 86 15.61 2.56 1.99
N ASN A 87 16.59 1.75 1.61
CA ASN A 87 18.00 2.05 1.85
C ASN A 87 18.55 3.13 0.91
N PHE A 88 17.92 3.32 -0.24
CA PHE A 88 18.30 4.31 -1.26
C PHE A 88 17.58 5.65 -1.09
N ASN A 89 16.53 5.72 -0.25
CA ASN A 89 15.83 6.96 0.09
C ASN A 89 15.96 7.33 1.59
N LYS A 90 17.11 7.06 2.20
CA LYS A 90 17.36 7.47 3.59
C LYS A 90 17.30 9.01 3.69
N ALA A 91 16.67 9.52 4.75
CA ALA A 91 16.47 10.96 4.95
C ALA A 91 15.82 11.69 3.75
N ASN A 92 15.02 10.97 2.94
CA ASN A 92 14.42 11.49 1.72
C ASN A 92 15.43 12.11 0.73
N SER A 93 16.68 11.59 0.71
CA SER A 93 17.76 12.06 -0.17
C SER A 93 17.94 11.21 -1.44
N GLY A 94 17.03 10.26 -1.70
CA GLY A 94 17.12 9.38 -2.86
C GLY A 94 16.79 10.10 -4.16
N ASP A 95 17.14 9.46 -5.28
CA ASP A 95 16.77 9.93 -6.61
C ASP A 95 15.25 10.01 -6.76
N GLU A 96 14.80 10.93 -7.62
CA GLU A 96 13.37 11.16 -7.86
C GLU A 96 12.64 9.87 -8.30
N GLN A 97 13.31 9.02 -9.09
CA GLN A 97 12.76 7.72 -9.50
C GLN A 97 12.57 6.77 -8.31
N VAL A 98 13.52 6.74 -7.37
CA VAL A 98 13.43 5.93 -6.15
C VAL A 98 12.28 6.45 -5.29
N LYS A 99 12.17 7.77 -5.11
CA LYS A 99 11.08 8.40 -4.35
C LYS A 99 9.72 8.10 -4.95
N ALA A 100 9.54 8.31 -6.26
CA ALA A 100 8.28 8.07 -6.96
C ALA A 100 7.84 6.60 -6.87
N LEU A 101 8.78 5.67 -7.06
CA LEU A 101 8.47 4.24 -6.96
C LEU A 101 8.19 3.81 -5.51
N LEU A 102 8.97 4.31 -4.55
CA LEU A 102 8.75 4.06 -3.12
C LEU A 102 7.40 4.61 -2.65
N LEU A 103 7.04 5.82 -3.07
CA LEU A 103 5.74 6.45 -2.81
C LEU A 103 4.59 5.61 -3.37
N THR A 104 4.72 5.15 -4.62
CA THR A 104 3.74 4.26 -5.27
C THR A 104 3.58 2.95 -4.48
N LEU A 105 4.70 2.32 -4.11
CA LEU A 105 4.68 1.07 -3.36
C LEU A 105 4.04 1.23 -1.97
N GLN A 106 4.38 2.29 -1.24
CA GLN A 106 3.81 2.54 0.09
C GLN A 106 2.32 2.87 0.00
N THR A 107 1.90 3.68 -0.96
CA THR A 107 0.49 4.02 -1.12
C THR A 107 -0.32 2.77 -1.48
N ASN A 108 0.16 1.91 -2.38
CA ASN A 108 -0.49 0.64 -2.71
C ASN A 108 -0.50 -0.33 -1.52
N LEU A 109 0.59 -0.41 -0.75
CA LEU A 109 0.64 -1.21 0.48
C LEU A 109 -0.38 -0.74 1.51
N SER A 110 -0.51 0.57 1.74
CA SER A 110 -1.54 1.16 2.62
C SER A 110 -2.94 0.73 2.18
N MET A 111 -3.24 0.79 0.87
CA MET A 111 -4.52 0.32 0.34
C MET A 111 -4.77 -1.17 0.63
N MET A 112 -3.74 -2.02 0.52
CA MET A 112 -3.88 -3.45 0.82
C MET A 112 -4.13 -3.68 2.31
N CYS A 113 -3.42 -2.97 3.18
CA CYS A 113 -3.66 -3.01 4.62
C CYS A 113 -5.10 -2.58 4.96
N PHE A 114 -5.62 -1.53 4.30
CA PHE A 114 -7.01 -1.10 4.46
C PHE A 114 -8.00 -2.19 4.02
N LYS A 115 -7.77 -2.82 2.86
CA LYS A 115 -8.63 -3.92 2.36
C LYS A 115 -8.60 -5.17 3.25
N LEU A 116 -7.53 -5.37 4.01
CA LEU A 116 -7.39 -6.45 4.99
C LEU A 116 -7.95 -6.11 6.38
N GLY A 117 -8.61 -4.95 6.57
CA GLY A 117 -9.10 -4.50 7.88
C GLY A 117 -8.00 -4.02 8.85
N LYS A 118 -6.73 -3.95 8.39
CA LYS A 118 -5.58 -3.54 9.20
C LYS A 118 -5.46 -2.01 9.22
N HIS A 119 -6.48 -1.32 9.72
CA HIS A 119 -6.61 0.14 9.64
C HIS A 119 -5.43 0.90 10.28
N ARG A 120 -4.96 0.47 11.45
CA ARG A 120 -3.77 1.07 12.10
C ARG A 120 -2.54 1.00 11.20
N GLN A 121 -2.23 -0.18 10.68
CA GLN A 121 -1.10 -0.37 9.75
C GLN A 121 -1.28 0.43 8.46
N SER A 122 -2.51 0.53 7.93
CA SER A 122 -2.79 1.36 6.76
C SER A 122 -2.42 2.83 6.99
N ARG A 123 -2.81 3.39 8.15
CA ARG A 123 -2.50 4.77 8.53
C ARG A 123 -1.01 5.00 8.72
N ASP A 124 -0.32 4.06 9.35
CA ASP A 124 1.13 4.13 9.56
C ASP A 124 1.88 4.12 8.21
N VAL A 125 1.48 3.23 7.30
CA VAL A 125 2.08 3.16 5.96
C VAL A 125 1.74 4.40 5.12
N ALA A 126 0.51 4.92 5.21
CA ALA A 126 0.12 6.15 4.54
C ALA A 126 0.92 7.36 5.08
N SER A 127 1.25 7.38 6.36
CA SER A 127 2.07 8.44 6.97
C SER A 127 3.50 8.42 6.42
N LYS A 128 4.10 7.24 6.26
CA LYS A 128 5.42 7.09 5.62
C LYS A 128 5.42 7.55 4.16
N ALA A 129 4.30 7.41 3.44
CA ALA A 129 4.18 7.93 2.09
C ALA A 129 4.19 9.47 2.09
N LEU A 130 3.54 10.09 3.09
CA LEU A 130 3.52 11.54 3.28
C LEU A 130 4.86 12.13 3.76
N GLU A 131 5.74 11.31 4.36
CA GLU A 131 7.12 11.72 4.65
C GLU A 131 7.94 11.93 3.36
N ILE A 132 7.59 11.23 2.28
CA ILE A 132 8.24 11.37 0.97
C ILE A 132 7.64 12.56 0.22
N ASP A 133 6.31 12.55 0.09
CA ASP A 133 5.53 13.60 -0.56
C ASP A 133 4.35 14.00 0.34
N PRO A 134 4.48 15.11 1.10
CA PRO A 134 3.42 15.60 1.97
C PRO A 134 2.13 15.94 1.25
N ASP A 135 2.19 16.23 -0.06
CA ASP A 135 1.07 16.66 -0.90
C ASP A 135 0.33 15.52 -1.58
N HIS A 136 0.77 14.28 -1.40
CA HIS A 136 0.19 13.13 -2.07
C HIS A 136 -1.26 12.85 -1.65
N VAL A 137 -2.21 13.19 -2.53
CA VAL A 137 -3.67 13.16 -2.27
C VAL A 137 -4.15 11.79 -1.79
N LYS A 138 -3.75 10.69 -2.46
CA LYS A 138 -4.19 9.33 -2.08
C LYS A 138 -3.65 8.91 -0.71
N ALA A 139 -2.48 9.40 -0.32
CA ALA A 139 -1.89 9.07 0.97
C ALA A 139 -2.62 9.82 2.10
N ARG A 140 -2.95 11.10 1.88
CA ARG A 140 -3.77 11.88 2.82
C ARG A 140 -5.13 11.23 3.06
N TYR A 141 -5.82 10.87 1.98
CA TYR A 141 -7.13 10.22 2.04
C TYR A 141 -7.09 8.89 2.79
N ARG A 142 -6.06 8.04 2.58
CA ARG A 142 -5.95 6.72 3.22
C ARG A 142 -5.52 6.76 4.69
N ARG A 143 -5.01 7.90 5.15
CA ARG A 143 -4.58 8.12 6.55
C ARG A 143 -5.73 8.63 7.43
N ALA A 144 -6.63 9.40 6.85
CA ALA A 144 -7.82 9.93 7.52
C ALA A 144 -8.72 8.78 8.00
#